data_AF-A0A0L7L235-F1
#
_entry.id   AF-A0A0L7L235-F1
#
_cell.length_a   1.000
_cell.length_b   1.000
_cell.length_c   1.000
_cell.angle_alpha   90.00
_cell.angle_beta   90.00
_cell.angle_gamma   90.00
#
_symmetry.space_group_name_H-M   'P 1'
#
loop_
_entity.id
_entity.type
_entity.pdbx_description
1 polymer ?
#
loop_
_entity_poly.entity_id
_entity_poly.type
_entity_poly.pdbx_seq_one_letter_code
_entity_poly.pdbx_strand_id
1 'polypeptide(L)' 'MALTRRRTRAPRRTAPRACSGARTARASTEAPPTHYCDGARDCVDGSDETEDACATQTCAEGLFRCAYGACVD' A
#
# COMPACT_ATOMS: atom_id res chain seq x y z
N MET A 1 11.64 -34.06 -33.16
CA MET A 1 11.76 -32.58 -33.09
C MET A 1 10.97 -32.10 -31.89
N ALA A 2 11.61 -31.90 -30.73
CA ALA A 2 10.93 -31.43 -29.52
C ALA A 2 11.01 -29.90 -29.46
N LEU A 3 9.87 -29.23 -29.64
CA LEU A 3 9.76 -27.80 -29.36
C LEU A 3 9.84 -27.62 -27.84
N THR A 4 11.05 -27.39 -27.32
CA THR A 4 11.25 -26.97 -25.95
C THR A 4 10.57 -25.62 -25.77
N ARG A 5 9.34 -25.63 -25.23
CA ARG A 5 8.64 -24.43 -24.79
C ARG A 5 9.54 -23.75 -23.78
N ARG A 6 10.28 -22.73 -24.23
CA ARG A 6 11.08 -21.87 -23.36
C ARG A 6 10.09 -21.25 -22.40
N ARG A 7 10.06 -21.75 -21.16
CA ARG A 7 9.36 -21.11 -20.06
C ARG A 7 10.10 -19.80 -19.84
N THR A 8 9.67 -18.73 -20.52
CA THR A 8 10.06 -17.37 -20.16
C THR A 8 9.53 -17.17 -18.76
N ARG A 9 10.42 -17.34 -17.77
CA ARG A 9 10.15 -17.01 -16.38
C ARG A 9 9.77 -15.53 -16.39
N ALA A 10 8.47 -15.25 -16.26
CA ALA A 10 7.99 -13.89 -16.10
C ALA A 10 8.82 -13.23 -14.99
N PRO A 11 9.21 -11.95 -15.14
CA PRO A 11 10.04 -11.29 -14.14
C PRO A 11 9.37 -11.44 -12.78
N ARG A 12 10.17 -11.85 -11.77
CA ARG A 12 9.73 -11.86 -10.38
C ARG A 12 9.42 -10.41 -10.02
N ARG A 13 8.15 -10.04 -10.12
CA ARG A 13 7.48 -8.91 -9.44
C ARG A 13 8.45 -7.76 -9.08
N THR A 14 8.86 -7.03 -10.10
CA THR A 14 9.33 -5.64 -9.96
C THR A 14 8.34 -4.73 -10.69
N ALA A 15 7.05 -5.08 -10.62
CA ALA A 15 5.99 -4.19 -11.05
C ALA A 15 5.78 -3.17 -9.92
N PRO A 16 5.57 -1.88 -10.22
CA PRO A 16 5.23 -0.89 -9.21
C PRO A 16 3.99 -1.35 -8.42
N ARG A 17 3.91 -0.98 -7.13
CA ARG A 17 2.84 -1.42 -6.21
C ARG A 17 1.47 -1.11 -6.85
N ALA A 18 0.75 -2.16 -7.26
CA ALA A 18 -0.61 -2.05 -7.78
C ALA A 18 -1.58 -2.24 -6.62
N CYS A 19 -1.96 -1.15 -5.97
CA CYS A 19 -2.92 -1.18 -4.88
C CYS A 19 -4.31 -0.92 -5.43
N SER A 20 -5.33 -1.46 -4.78
CA SER A 20 -6.75 -1.06 -4.95
C SER A 20 -7.53 -1.49 -3.71
N GLY A 21 -6.89 -1.49 -2.53
CA GLY A 21 -7.44 -1.92 -1.24
C GLY A 21 -6.97 -3.29 -0.75
N ALA A 22 -5.91 -3.33 0.06
CA ALA A 22 -5.44 -4.54 0.76
C ALA A 22 -5.66 -4.41 2.27
N ARG A 23 -6.90 -4.61 2.75
CA ARG A 23 -7.20 -4.75 4.20
C ARG A 23 -7.29 -6.22 4.61
N THR A 24 -6.15 -6.91 4.73
CA THR A 24 -6.09 -8.13 5.54
C THR A 24 -4.75 -8.21 6.27
N ALA A 25 -4.63 -7.47 7.37
CA ALA A 25 -3.78 -7.90 8.47
C ALA A 25 -4.66 -7.91 9.71
N ARG A 26 -5.13 -9.11 10.05
CA ARG A 26 -5.80 -9.38 11.31
C ARG A 26 -4.74 -9.21 12.41
N ALA A 27 -5.11 -8.41 13.41
CA ALA A 27 -4.52 -8.34 14.74
C ALA A 27 -3.25 -7.47 14.95
N SER A 28 -3.42 -6.59 15.93
CA SER A 28 -2.47 -6.24 16.99
C SER A 28 -1.41 -5.16 16.71
N THR A 29 -1.67 -3.97 17.24
CA THR A 29 -0.71 -3.13 18.00
C THR A 29 0.64 -2.78 17.36
N GLU A 30 0.77 -2.76 16.04
CA GLU A 30 1.97 -2.23 15.39
C GLU A 30 1.53 -1.26 14.29
N ALA A 31 2.31 -0.19 14.13
CA ALA A 31 2.07 0.97 13.28
C ALA A 31 1.42 0.64 11.92
N PRO A 32 0.59 1.53 11.35
CA PRO A 32 0.01 1.31 10.03
C PRO A 32 1.11 0.93 9.04
N PRO A 33 0.82 0.06 8.05
CA PRO A 33 1.79 -0.28 7.02
C PRO A 33 2.40 1.03 6.51
N THR A 34 3.73 1.15 6.57
CA THR A 34 4.53 2.38 6.38
C THR A 34 4.48 2.95 4.95
N HIS A 35 3.41 2.65 4.23
CA HIS A 35 3.18 2.89 2.81
C HIS A 35 1.68 3.11 2.52
N TYR A 36 0.88 3.39 3.56
CA TYR A 36 -0.55 3.69 3.46
C TYR A 36 -0.85 4.78 4.48
N CYS A 37 -1.52 5.82 4.01
CA CYS A 37 -1.91 6.95 4.82
C CYS A 37 -0.70 7.60 5.51
N ASP A 38 0.45 7.65 4.83
CA ASP A 38 1.70 8.25 5.32
C ASP A 38 2.02 9.59 4.63
N GLY A 39 1.14 10.04 3.73
CA GLY A 39 1.32 11.27 2.97
C GLY A 39 2.12 11.08 1.67
N ALA A 40 2.56 9.85 1.35
CA ALA A 40 3.29 9.54 0.13
C ALA A 40 2.48 8.59 -0.76
N ARG A 41 2.39 8.93 -2.06
CA ARG A 41 1.73 8.08 -3.05
C ARG A 41 2.68 6.95 -3.48
N ASP A 42 2.57 5.79 -2.84
CA ASP A 42 3.33 4.59 -3.15
C ASP A 42 2.66 3.72 -4.21
N CYS A 43 1.33 3.79 -4.31
CA CYS A 43 0.59 3.00 -5.27
C CYS A 43 0.42 3.73 -6.62
N VAL A 44 0.48 2.96 -7.71
CA VAL A 44 0.35 3.52 -9.08
C VAL A 44 -0.96 4.29 -9.25
N ASP A 45 -2.05 3.74 -8.73
CA ASP A 45 -3.37 4.36 -8.74
C ASP A 45 -3.59 5.35 -7.57
N GLY A 46 -2.70 5.35 -6.58
CA GLY A 46 -2.73 6.22 -5.40
C GLY A 46 -3.80 5.84 -4.39
N SER A 47 -4.33 4.62 -4.46
CA SER A 47 -5.40 4.15 -3.57
C SER A 47 -4.98 4.04 -2.10
N ASP A 48 -3.70 4.14 -1.81
CA ASP A 48 -3.09 4.23 -0.48
C ASP A 48 -3.27 5.58 0.21
N GLU A 49 -3.48 6.66 -0.54
CA GLU A 49 -3.58 8.03 -0.02
C GLU A 49 -4.94 8.67 -0.32
N THR A 50 -6.01 7.87 -0.30
CA THR A 50 -7.39 8.35 -0.56
C THR A 50 -8.19 8.49 0.73
N GLU A 51 -9.20 9.36 0.72
CA GLU A 51 -10.10 9.53 1.87
C GLU A 51 -10.81 8.22 2.23
N ASP A 52 -11.29 7.44 1.26
CA ASP A 52 -11.90 6.13 1.51
C ASP A 52 -10.95 5.13 2.19
N ALA A 53 -9.64 5.22 1.89
CA ALA A 53 -8.62 4.38 2.49
C ALA A 53 -8.26 4.85 3.91
N CYS A 54 -8.13 6.16 4.10
CA CYS A 54 -7.50 6.77 5.27
C CYS A 54 -8.46 7.45 6.26
N ALA A 55 -9.74 7.63 5.92
CA ALA A 55 -10.71 8.32 6.78
C ALA A 55 -10.82 7.68 8.19
N THR A 56 -10.70 6.35 8.26
CA THR A 56 -10.76 5.59 9.52
C THR A 56 -9.40 5.38 10.19
N GLN A 57 -8.32 5.98 9.67
CA GLN A 57 -6.99 5.80 10.22
C GLN A 57 -6.79 6.66 11.48
N THR A 58 -6.18 6.08 12.51
CA THR A 58 -5.79 6.77 13.74
C THR A 58 -4.27 6.94 13.78
N CYS A 59 -3.81 8.18 13.88
CA CYS A 59 -2.38 8.50 13.90
C CYS A 59 -1.76 8.20 15.27
N ALA A 60 -0.48 7.81 15.25
CA ALA A 60 0.31 7.69 16.47
C ALA A 60 0.52 9.07 17.12
N GLU A 61 0.87 9.08 18.41
CA GLU A 61 1.17 10.31 19.13
C GLU A 61 2.37 11.01 18.49
N GLY A 62 2.24 12.32 18.24
CA GLY A 62 3.27 13.14 17.59
C GLY A 62 3.07 13.35 16.09
N LEU A 63 2.24 12.55 15.41
CA LEU A 63 1.94 12.72 13.99
C LEU A 63 0.73 13.67 13.78
N PHE A 64 0.78 14.46 12.72
CA PHE A 64 -0.32 15.31 12.28
C PHE A 64 -1.27 14.54 11.35
N ARG A 65 -2.59 14.64 11.63
CA ARG A 65 -3.63 14.01 10.80
C ARG A 65 -4.17 14.98 9.75
N CYS A 66 -3.94 14.65 8.49
CA CYS A 66 -4.50 15.35 7.33
C CYS A 66 -6.02 15.22 7.25
N ALA A 67 -6.68 16.12 6.52
CA ALA A 67 -8.15 16.12 6.36
C ALA A 67 -8.70 14.81 5.76
N TYR A 68 -7.97 14.23 4.80
CA TYR A 68 -8.32 12.96 4.18
C TYR A 68 -7.89 11.72 5.01
N GLY A 69 -7.22 11.93 6.15
CA GLY A 69 -6.94 10.89 7.14
C GLY A 69 -5.51 10.32 7.18
N ALA A 70 -4.60 10.77 6.31
CA ALA A 70 -3.18 10.41 6.41
C ALA A 70 -2.50 11.00 7.66
N CYS A 71 -1.44 10.33 8.09
CA CYS A 71 -0.62 10.66 9.24
C CYS A 71 0.78 11.05 8.78
N VAL A 72 1.19 12.28 9.05
CA VAL A 72 2.49 12.83 8.65
C VAL A 72 3.27 13.31 9.87
N ASP A 73 4.60 13.20 9.84
CA ASP A 73 5.52 13.78 10.85
C ASP A 73 5.78 15.27 10.58
#